data_AF-A0A843RKW0-F1
#
_entry.id   AF-A0A843RKW0-F1
#
_cell.length_a   1.000
_cell.length_b   1.000
_cell.length_c   1.000
_cell.angle_alpha   90.00
_cell.angle_beta   90.00
_cell.angle_gamma   90.00
#
_symmetry.space_group_name_H-M   'P 1'
#
loop_
_entity.id
_entity.type
_entity.pdbx_description
1 polymer ?
#
loop_
_entity_poly.entity_id
_entity_poly.type
_entity_poly.pdbx_seq_one_letter_code
_entity_poly.pdbx_strand_id
1 'polypeptide(L)'
;MQDFWQDSGYHLLEQRTDGHLVVTDDFLRAYLNRPEVRPVPESNEAERALHAALLRNPREAVSGERLAAMDDTDAIENYQVVLGFRERLTAAASLEDAYLKLFLEPEGITVPPLFVDQLAHVIARAMLEGESDPLKVRAAELLFRPQQVTINDGAVMAADAETVEMYATSGGFGSLGRLVADAQTPLRTVELDVLTEANADLYWGRDSSYDTVLSLNFSSAGLDALCRVLERWIARFYDIAVSIQPVQKISDERWVWHIGLDAEGTAMLNDL
;
A
#
# COMPACT_ATOMS: atom_id res chain seq x y z
N MET A 1 -19.37 -0.83 -13.44
CA MET A 1 -18.31 -1.24 -12.51
C MET A 1 -17.43 -0.02 -12.33
N GLN A 2 -17.21 0.42 -11.10
CA GLN A 2 -16.35 1.58 -10.86
C GLN A 2 -14.91 1.16 -11.07
N ASP A 3 -14.16 1.94 -11.83
CA ASP A 3 -12.72 1.74 -11.99
C ASP A 3 -12.02 2.71 -11.03
N PHE A 4 -11.37 2.16 -10.01
CA PHE A 4 -10.70 2.88 -8.93
C PHE A 4 -9.24 2.44 -8.83
N TRP A 5 -8.39 3.22 -8.16
CA TRP A 5 -6.96 3.00 -7.98
C TRP A 5 -6.24 2.66 -9.28
N GLN A 6 -6.41 3.51 -10.29
CA GLN A 6 -5.78 3.32 -11.60
C GLN A 6 -4.25 3.29 -11.51
N ASP A 7 -3.70 3.94 -10.48
CA ASP A 7 -2.29 3.99 -10.11
C ASP A 7 -1.76 2.71 -9.43
N SER A 8 -2.63 1.76 -9.03
CA SER A 8 -2.23 0.48 -8.43
C SER A 8 -1.38 -0.40 -9.34
N GLY A 9 -1.42 -0.19 -10.66
CA GLY A 9 -0.75 -1.04 -11.65
C GLY A 9 -1.50 -2.35 -11.95
N TYR A 10 -2.73 -2.51 -11.44
CA TYR A 10 -3.59 -3.68 -11.71
C TYR A 10 -3.79 -3.95 -13.21
N HIS A 11 -3.93 -2.91 -14.03
CA HIS A 11 -4.11 -3.01 -15.48
C HIS A 11 -2.88 -3.56 -16.22
N LEU A 12 -1.72 -3.64 -15.56
CA LEU A 12 -0.50 -4.23 -16.10
C LEU A 12 -0.43 -5.74 -15.84
N LEU A 13 -1.33 -6.31 -15.05
CA LEU A 13 -1.29 -7.70 -14.64
C LEU A 13 -2.34 -8.54 -15.38
N GLU A 14 -2.12 -9.84 -15.40
CA GLU A 14 -3.11 -10.81 -15.86
C GLU A 14 -3.74 -11.54 -14.68
N GLN A 15 -4.99 -11.96 -14.81
CA GLN A 15 -5.68 -12.75 -13.80
C GLN A 15 -5.74 -14.23 -14.16
N ARG A 16 -5.50 -15.07 -13.17
CA ARG A 16 -5.70 -16.51 -13.22
C ARG A 16 -7.18 -16.85 -13.01
N THR A 17 -7.53 -18.11 -13.25
CA THR A 17 -8.89 -18.64 -13.03
C THR A 17 -9.31 -18.67 -11.56
N ASP A 18 -8.35 -18.73 -10.63
CA ASP A 18 -8.55 -18.60 -9.18
C ASP A 18 -8.62 -17.13 -8.73
N GLY A 19 -8.55 -16.19 -9.68
CA GLY A 19 -8.56 -14.75 -9.45
C GLY A 19 -7.21 -14.17 -9.06
N HIS A 20 -6.16 -14.97 -8.82
CA HIS A 20 -4.83 -14.50 -8.44
C HIS A 20 -4.13 -13.77 -9.60
N LEU A 21 -3.17 -12.90 -9.27
CA LEU A 21 -2.49 -12.05 -10.25
C LEU A 21 -1.20 -12.71 -10.76
N VAL A 22 -1.00 -12.67 -12.08
CA VAL A 22 0.21 -13.12 -12.77
C VAL A 22 1.07 -11.93 -13.13
N VAL A 23 2.35 -12.02 -12.78
CA VAL A 23 3.37 -11.03 -13.13
C VAL A 23 3.61 -11.05 -14.64
N THR A 24 3.34 -9.91 -15.28
CA THR A 24 3.61 -9.70 -16.71
C THR A 24 4.93 -8.94 -16.90
N ASP A 25 5.39 -8.89 -18.14
CA ASP A 25 6.54 -8.05 -18.51
C ASP A 25 6.24 -6.55 -18.33
N ASP A 26 5.00 -6.12 -18.54
CA ASP A 26 4.61 -4.71 -18.40
C ASP A 26 4.62 -4.25 -16.93
N PHE A 27 4.19 -5.12 -16.01
CA PHE A 27 4.30 -4.86 -14.59
C PHE A 27 5.77 -4.71 -14.15
N LEU A 28 6.66 -5.57 -14.65
CA LEU A 28 8.11 -5.47 -14.37
C LEU A 28 8.72 -4.18 -14.94
N ARG A 29 8.30 -3.76 -16.15
CA ARG A 29 8.75 -2.48 -16.75
C ARG A 29 8.33 -1.27 -15.93
N ALA A 30 7.20 -1.32 -15.23
CA ALA A 30 6.76 -0.21 -14.37
C ALA A 30 7.79 0.10 -13.28
N TYR A 31 8.41 -0.92 -12.67
CA TYR A 31 9.48 -0.72 -11.68
C TYR A 31 10.75 -0.12 -12.28
N LEU A 32 11.09 -0.48 -13.52
CA LEU A 32 12.23 0.10 -14.23
C LEU A 32 12.01 1.57 -14.57
N ASN A 33 10.76 1.96 -14.85
CA ASN A 33 10.42 3.34 -15.21
C ASN A 33 10.35 4.30 -14.02
N ARG A 34 10.54 3.80 -12.79
CA ARG A 34 10.54 4.64 -11.60
C ARG A 34 11.73 5.63 -11.61
N PRO A 35 11.57 6.83 -11.05
CA PRO A 35 12.63 7.85 -11.04
C PRO A 35 13.94 7.38 -10.41
N GLU A 36 13.88 6.47 -9.44
CA GLU A 36 15.06 5.96 -8.73
C GLU A 36 15.94 5.05 -9.61
N VAL A 37 15.42 4.50 -10.71
CA VAL A 37 16.09 3.51 -11.57
C VAL A 37 16.28 4.02 -13.00
N ARG A 38 15.41 4.93 -13.42
CA ARG A 38 15.44 5.51 -14.76
C ARG A 38 16.72 6.34 -14.94
N PRO A 39 17.54 6.07 -15.98
CA PRO A 39 18.74 6.83 -16.24
C PRO A 39 18.48 8.33 -16.40
N VAL A 40 19.41 9.11 -15.85
CA VAL A 40 19.43 10.58 -15.95
C VAL A 40 20.35 11.02 -17.10
N PRO A 41 20.32 12.29 -17.54
CA PRO A 41 21.19 12.78 -18.60
C PRO A 41 22.69 12.52 -18.35
N GLU A 42 23.09 12.53 -17.08
CA GLU A 42 24.46 12.34 -16.61
C GLU A 42 24.88 10.86 -16.52
N SER A 43 23.93 9.92 -16.60
CA SER A 43 24.20 8.48 -16.55
C SER A 43 25.25 8.06 -17.57
N ASN A 44 25.98 6.98 -17.31
CA ASN A 44 26.97 6.49 -18.25
C ASN A 44 26.34 5.58 -19.33
N GLU A 45 27.14 5.20 -20.34
CA GLU A 45 26.62 4.40 -21.46
C GLU A 45 26.24 2.97 -21.04
N ALA A 46 26.94 2.41 -20.05
CA ALA A 46 26.64 1.08 -19.51
C ALA A 46 25.25 1.05 -18.85
N GLU A 47 24.93 2.05 -18.03
CA GLU A 47 23.62 2.18 -17.39
C GLU A 47 22.51 2.33 -18.43
N ARG A 48 22.65 3.26 -19.40
CA ARG A 48 21.67 3.43 -20.47
C ARG A 48 21.45 2.15 -21.29
N ALA A 49 22.53 1.44 -21.61
CA ALA A 49 22.46 0.20 -22.35
C ALA A 49 21.79 -0.93 -21.56
N LEU A 50 22.07 -1.02 -20.25
CA LEU A 50 21.39 -1.95 -19.34
C LEU A 50 19.90 -1.65 -19.27
N HIS A 51 19.54 -0.39 -19.00
CA HIS A 51 18.15 0.05 -18.91
C HIS A 51 17.38 -0.25 -20.19
N ALA A 52 17.92 0.12 -21.35
CA ALA A 52 17.28 -0.13 -22.64
C ALA A 52 17.12 -1.62 -22.95
N ALA A 53 18.04 -2.47 -22.50
CA ALA A 53 17.91 -3.93 -22.64
C ALA A 53 16.78 -4.47 -21.76
N LEU A 54 16.71 -4.05 -20.50
CA LEU A 54 15.67 -4.46 -19.56
C LEU A 54 14.27 -3.95 -19.96
N LEU A 55 14.16 -2.76 -20.56
CA LEU A 55 12.88 -2.32 -21.12
C LEU A 55 12.40 -3.21 -22.27
N ARG A 56 13.31 -3.75 -23.08
CA ARG A 56 12.94 -4.72 -24.14
C ARG A 56 12.59 -6.07 -23.54
N ASN A 57 13.45 -6.59 -22.67
CA ASN A 57 13.32 -7.88 -22.02
C ASN A 57 13.47 -7.73 -20.49
N PRO A 58 12.38 -7.46 -19.75
CA PRO A 58 12.46 -7.19 -18.31
C PRO A 58 12.94 -8.40 -17.50
N ARG A 59 12.84 -9.60 -18.06
CA ARG A 59 13.28 -10.88 -17.45
C ARG A 59 14.73 -11.24 -17.81
N GLU A 60 15.46 -10.37 -18.49
CA GLU A 60 16.86 -10.62 -18.86
C GLU A 60 17.75 -10.76 -17.61
N ALA A 61 18.55 -11.82 -17.55
CA ALA A 61 19.53 -12.01 -16.48
C ALA A 61 20.64 -10.93 -16.58
N VAL A 62 20.98 -10.33 -15.44
CA VAL A 62 21.99 -9.28 -15.34
C VAL A 62 23.14 -9.79 -14.47
N SER A 63 24.36 -9.79 -15.01
CA SER A 63 25.55 -10.19 -14.25
C SER A 63 26.05 -9.06 -13.36
N GLY A 64 26.75 -9.41 -12.29
CA GLY A 64 27.42 -8.43 -11.43
C GLY A 64 28.46 -7.59 -12.18
N GLU A 65 29.14 -8.17 -13.18
CA GLU A 65 30.06 -7.44 -14.06
C GLU A 65 29.37 -6.34 -14.86
N ARG A 66 28.14 -6.58 -15.31
CA ARG A 66 27.36 -5.59 -16.07
C ARG A 66 26.88 -4.44 -15.19
N LEU A 67 26.56 -4.72 -13.94
CA LEU A 67 26.26 -3.67 -12.94
C LEU A 67 27.53 -2.89 -12.58
N ALA A 68 28.66 -3.57 -12.35
CA ALA A 68 29.93 -2.94 -12.00
C ALA A 68 30.54 -2.07 -13.12
N ALA A 69 29.99 -2.13 -14.34
CA ALA A 69 30.34 -1.22 -15.44
C ALA A 69 29.65 0.15 -15.35
N MET A 70 28.69 0.32 -14.44
CA MET A 70 28.09 1.61 -14.11
C MET A 70 29.02 2.41 -13.21
N ASP A 71 29.08 3.73 -13.40
CA ASP A 71 29.96 4.61 -12.60
C ASP A 71 29.32 5.04 -11.28
N ASP A 72 27.98 5.08 -11.23
CA ASP A 72 27.21 5.53 -10.07
C ASP A 72 26.85 4.36 -9.16
N THR A 73 27.43 4.35 -7.95
CA THR A 73 27.17 3.34 -6.92
C THR A 73 25.72 3.34 -6.46
N ASP A 74 25.08 4.51 -6.33
CA ASP A 74 23.69 4.61 -5.87
C ASP A 74 22.75 4.00 -6.91
N ALA A 75 23.03 4.24 -8.20
CA ALA A 75 22.30 3.60 -9.30
C ALA A 75 22.49 2.07 -9.27
N ILE A 76 23.72 1.57 -9.04
CA ILE A 76 23.97 0.12 -8.91
C ILE A 76 23.12 -0.48 -7.78
N GLU A 77 23.07 0.15 -6.62
CA GLU A 77 22.25 -0.30 -5.49
C GLU A 77 20.75 -0.33 -5.85
N ASN A 78 20.24 0.71 -6.50
CA ASN A 78 18.85 0.75 -6.96
C ASN A 78 18.52 -0.37 -7.96
N TYR A 79 19.41 -0.65 -8.91
CA TYR A 79 19.25 -1.78 -9.82
C TYR A 79 19.29 -3.12 -9.08
N GLN A 80 20.18 -3.31 -8.12
CA GLN A 80 20.24 -4.55 -7.33
C GLN A 80 18.93 -4.79 -6.57
N VAL A 81 18.36 -3.74 -5.98
CA VAL A 81 17.06 -3.81 -5.28
C VAL A 81 15.94 -4.21 -6.24
N VAL A 82 15.81 -3.56 -7.39
CA VAL A 82 14.76 -3.88 -8.37
C VAL A 82 14.94 -5.25 -9.00
N LEU A 83 16.17 -5.65 -9.32
CA LEU A 83 16.46 -6.97 -9.88
C LEU A 83 16.18 -8.07 -8.85
N GLY A 84 16.59 -7.88 -7.59
CA GLY A 84 16.27 -8.82 -6.50
C GLY A 84 14.77 -8.96 -6.29
N PHE A 85 14.03 -7.85 -6.32
CA PHE A 85 12.58 -7.87 -6.25
C PHE A 85 11.94 -8.57 -7.47
N ARG A 86 12.43 -8.30 -8.68
CA ARG A 86 12.01 -8.99 -9.91
C ARG A 86 12.16 -10.50 -9.76
N GLU A 87 13.32 -10.99 -9.34
CA GLU A 87 13.56 -12.44 -9.20
C GLU A 87 12.51 -13.07 -8.27
N ARG A 88 12.22 -12.42 -7.14
CA ARG A 88 11.18 -12.86 -6.19
C ARG A 88 9.80 -12.95 -6.86
N LEU A 89 9.41 -11.92 -7.60
CA LEU A 89 8.13 -11.89 -8.32
C LEU A 89 8.05 -13.00 -9.37
N THR A 90 9.12 -13.22 -10.14
CA THR A 90 9.13 -14.22 -11.22
C THR A 90 9.25 -15.66 -10.73
N ALA A 91 9.78 -15.88 -9.52
CA ALA A 91 9.88 -17.19 -8.89
C ALA A 91 8.57 -17.64 -8.23
N ALA A 92 7.65 -16.71 -7.96
CA ALA A 92 6.36 -16.99 -7.36
C ALA A 92 5.31 -17.45 -8.40
N ALA A 93 4.32 -18.23 -7.94
CA ALA A 93 3.23 -18.70 -8.80
C ALA A 93 2.17 -17.63 -9.09
N SER A 94 2.13 -16.59 -8.25
CA SER A 94 1.25 -15.43 -8.35
C SER A 94 1.83 -14.28 -7.53
N LEU A 95 1.26 -13.09 -7.68
CA LEU A 95 1.65 -11.92 -6.90
C LEU A 95 1.30 -12.08 -5.41
N GLU A 96 0.17 -12.73 -5.11
CA GLU A 96 -0.22 -13.09 -3.75
C GLU A 96 0.77 -14.07 -3.11
N ASP A 97 1.21 -15.07 -3.87
CA ASP A 97 2.24 -16.02 -3.41
C ASP A 97 3.58 -15.29 -3.14
N ALA A 98 3.97 -14.34 -4.01
CA ALA A 98 5.14 -13.51 -3.79
C ALA A 98 5.01 -12.68 -2.51
N TYR A 99 3.88 -12.01 -2.32
CA TYR A 99 3.60 -11.18 -1.15
C TYR A 99 3.63 -12.01 0.14
N LEU A 100 2.93 -13.14 0.18
CA LEU A 100 2.86 -14.00 1.36
C LEU A 100 4.25 -14.52 1.77
N LYS A 101 5.08 -14.90 0.79
CA LYS A 101 6.45 -15.39 1.05
C LYS A 101 7.34 -14.35 1.73
N LEU A 102 7.11 -13.04 1.53
CA LEU A 102 7.87 -11.98 2.20
C LEU A 102 7.79 -12.09 3.73
N PHE A 103 6.64 -12.52 4.26
CA PHE A 103 6.38 -12.63 5.69
C PHE A 103 6.70 -14.01 6.27
N LEU A 104 6.98 -14.99 5.41
CA LEU A 104 7.36 -16.35 5.81
C LEU A 104 8.87 -16.57 5.81
N GLU A 105 9.66 -15.60 5.33
CA GLU A 105 11.12 -15.66 5.31
C GLU A 105 11.69 -15.54 6.74
N PRO A 106 12.59 -16.47 7.17
CA PRO A 106 13.19 -16.43 8.51
C PRO A 106 14.01 -15.17 8.79
N GLU A 107 14.57 -14.57 7.74
CA GLU A 107 15.41 -13.37 7.81
C GLU A 107 14.58 -12.08 7.93
N GLY A 108 13.24 -12.19 7.86
CA GLY A 108 12.33 -11.06 7.82
C GLY A 108 12.21 -10.43 6.43
N ILE A 109 11.53 -9.29 6.37
CA ILE A 109 11.24 -8.59 5.12
C ILE A 109 12.49 -7.81 4.68
N THR A 110 13.10 -8.24 3.58
CA THR A 110 14.28 -7.60 2.96
C THR A 110 13.93 -6.69 1.77
N VAL A 111 12.66 -6.61 1.43
CA VAL A 111 12.12 -5.80 0.33
C VAL A 111 11.79 -4.39 0.86
N PRO A 112 12.07 -3.31 0.10
CA PRO A 112 11.70 -1.96 0.51
C PRO A 112 10.20 -1.84 0.86
N PRO A 113 9.83 -1.11 1.93
CA PRO A 113 8.42 -0.96 2.35
C PRO A 113 7.50 -0.51 1.21
N LEU A 114 7.96 0.42 0.38
CA LEU A 114 7.23 0.91 -0.79
C LEU A 114 6.79 -0.20 -1.75
N PHE A 115 7.61 -1.23 -1.93
CA PHE A 115 7.25 -2.35 -2.81
C PHE A 115 6.25 -3.28 -2.13
N VAL A 116 6.34 -3.46 -0.80
CA VAL A 116 5.35 -4.21 -0.01
C VAL A 116 3.99 -3.53 -0.11
N ASP A 117 3.95 -2.21 0.10
CA ASP A 117 2.73 -1.40 0.00
C ASP A 117 2.14 -1.46 -1.42
N GLN A 118 2.97 -1.37 -2.46
CA GLN A 118 2.51 -1.48 -3.84
C GLN A 118 1.90 -2.85 -4.15
N LEU A 119 2.49 -3.94 -3.64
CA LEU A 119 1.92 -5.28 -3.77
C LEU A 119 0.59 -5.40 -3.02
N ALA A 120 0.51 -4.87 -1.80
CA ALA A 120 -0.73 -4.86 -1.03
C ALA A 120 -1.83 -4.07 -1.75
N HIS A 121 -1.49 -2.91 -2.33
CA HIS A 121 -2.39 -2.04 -3.08
C HIS A 121 -3.00 -2.78 -4.28
N VAL A 122 -2.17 -3.40 -5.12
CA VAL A 122 -2.66 -4.07 -6.33
C VAL A 122 -3.44 -5.36 -6.02
N ILE A 123 -3.07 -6.09 -4.96
CA ILE A 123 -3.83 -7.25 -4.49
C ILE A 123 -5.18 -6.81 -3.92
N ALA A 124 -5.21 -5.72 -3.13
CA ALA A 124 -6.46 -5.15 -2.63
C ALA A 124 -7.38 -4.68 -3.77
N ARG A 125 -6.81 -4.06 -4.81
CA ARG A 125 -7.55 -3.66 -6.01
C ARG A 125 -8.22 -4.84 -6.70
N ALA A 126 -7.49 -5.95 -6.86
CA ALA A 126 -8.01 -7.17 -7.48
C ALA A 126 -9.06 -7.85 -6.61
N MET A 127 -8.83 -7.91 -5.29
CA MET A 127 -9.75 -8.49 -4.31
C MET A 127 -11.11 -7.76 -4.27
N LEU A 128 -11.11 -6.46 -4.54
CA LEU A 128 -12.30 -5.60 -4.52
C LEU A 128 -12.90 -5.36 -5.91
N GLU A 129 -12.48 -6.12 -6.93
CA GLU A 129 -13.10 -6.05 -8.25
C GLU A 129 -14.62 -6.26 -8.16
N GLY A 130 -15.39 -5.32 -8.72
CA GLY A 130 -16.85 -5.36 -8.68
C GLY A 130 -17.49 -4.92 -7.36
N GLU A 131 -16.71 -4.47 -6.36
CA GLU A 131 -17.26 -3.89 -5.14
C GLU A 131 -18.01 -2.59 -5.45
N SER A 132 -19.17 -2.42 -4.79
CA SER A 132 -20.03 -1.25 -4.95
C SER A 132 -20.07 -0.37 -3.70
N ASP A 133 -19.64 -0.91 -2.56
CA ASP A 133 -19.60 -0.19 -1.28
C ASP A 133 -18.31 0.63 -1.16
N PRO A 134 -18.37 1.97 -1.23
CA PRO A 134 -17.18 2.81 -1.19
C PRO A 134 -16.48 2.76 0.18
N LEU A 135 -17.20 2.45 1.26
CA LEU A 135 -16.59 2.35 2.59
C LEU A 135 -15.62 1.16 2.66
N LYS A 136 -15.90 0.07 1.95
CA LYS A 136 -14.97 -1.07 1.87
C LYS A 136 -13.74 -0.73 1.05
N VAL A 137 -13.89 0.02 -0.04
CA VAL A 137 -12.74 0.47 -0.83
C VAL A 137 -11.88 1.41 0.00
N ARG A 138 -12.47 2.42 0.65
CA ARG A 138 -11.74 3.29 1.59
C ARG A 138 -11.07 2.52 2.72
N ALA A 139 -11.75 1.54 3.31
CA ALA A 139 -11.21 0.72 4.39
C ALA A 139 -10.02 -0.15 3.95
N ALA A 140 -10.00 -0.59 2.69
CA ALA A 140 -8.88 -1.37 2.15
C ALA A 140 -7.61 -0.53 1.93
N GLU A 141 -7.69 0.80 1.91
CA GLU A 141 -6.49 1.65 1.93
C GLU A 141 -5.62 1.42 3.17
N LEU A 142 -6.22 0.98 4.29
CA LEU A 142 -5.47 0.64 5.51
C LEU A 142 -4.47 -0.52 5.32
N LEU A 143 -4.64 -1.32 4.26
CA LEU A 143 -3.76 -2.44 3.96
C LEU A 143 -2.45 -2.02 3.27
N PHE A 144 -2.40 -0.82 2.68
CA PHE A 144 -1.27 -0.36 1.88
C PHE A 144 -0.88 1.10 2.13
N ARG A 145 -1.61 1.82 2.99
CA ARG A 145 -1.28 3.18 3.41
C ARG A 145 -1.34 3.31 4.94
N PRO A 146 -0.26 3.78 5.58
CA PRO A 146 -0.28 4.11 7.00
C PRO A 146 -1.37 5.12 7.34
N GLN A 147 -2.10 4.90 8.43
CA GLN A 147 -3.13 5.83 8.89
C GLN A 147 -2.70 6.52 10.18
N GLN A 148 -3.02 7.81 10.29
CA GLN A 148 -3.05 8.49 11.57
C GLN A 148 -4.40 8.25 12.24
N VAL A 149 -4.37 7.54 13.37
CA VAL A 149 -5.55 7.28 14.19
C VAL A 149 -5.67 8.35 15.27
N THR A 150 -6.84 8.99 15.33
CA THR A 150 -7.16 9.98 16.38
C THR A 150 -8.33 9.50 17.21
N ILE A 151 -8.26 9.77 18.51
CA ILE A 151 -9.31 9.46 19.47
C ILE A 151 -9.77 10.78 20.08
N ASN A 152 -11.02 11.18 19.81
CA ASN A 152 -11.61 12.41 20.36
C ASN A 152 -13.03 12.12 20.88
N ASP A 153 -13.29 12.43 22.15
CA ASP A 153 -14.57 12.15 22.83
C ASP A 153 -15.09 10.71 22.63
N GLY A 154 -14.17 9.73 22.60
CA GLY A 154 -14.48 8.31 22.36
C GLY A 154 -14.70 7.95 20.89
N ALA A 155 -14.62 8.91 19.97
CA ALA A 155 -14.66 8.67 18.54
C ALA A 155 -13.26 8.32 18.00
N VAL A 156 -13.14 7.17 17.35
CA VAL A 156 -11.93 6.68 16.66
C VAL A 156 -12.05 6.99 15.18
N MET A 157 -11.10 7.77 14.67
CA MET A 157 -11.04 8.21 13.28
C MET A 157 -9.69 7.85 12.67
N ALA A 158 -9.71 7.28 11.46
CA ALA A 158 -8.51 6.95 10.69
C ALA A 158 -8.44 7.81 9.43
N ALA A 159 -7.33 8.53 9.27
CA ALA A 159 -7.01 9.35 8.10
C ALA A 159 -5.64 8.96 7.55
N ASP A 160 -5.39 9.16 6.26
CA ASP A 160 -4.10 8.87 5.66
C ASP A 160 -2.97 9.69 6.31
N ALA A 161 -1.91 9.02 6.77
CA ALA A 161 -0.86 9.66 7.55
C ALA A 161 -0.07 10.68 6.72
N GLU A 162 0.27 10.36 5.46
CA GLU A 162 0.99 11.26 4.57
C GLU A 162 0.17 12.52 4.28
N THR A 163 -1.12 12.35 4.01
CA THR A 163 -2.05 13.46 3.77
C THR A 163 -2.14 14.37 5.00
N VAL A 164 -2.32 13.81 6.19
CA VAL A 164 -2.38 14.61 7.42
C VAL A 164 -1.05 15.31 7.69
N GLU A 165 0.11 14.66 7.49
CA GLU A 165 1.42 15.28 7.66
C GLU A 165 1.65 16.43 6.69
N MET A 166 1.33 16.24 5.40
CA MET A 166 1.39 17.28 4.38
C MET A 166 0.55 18.49 4.77
N TYR A 167 -0.64 18.26 5.30
CA TYR A 167 -1.53 19.32 5.78
C TYR A 167 -1.01 20.02 7.03
N ALA A 168 -0.44 19.28 7.98
CA ALA A 168 0.17 19.84 9.18
C ALA A 168 1.39 20.72 8.87
N THR A 169 2.20 20.35 7.88
CA THR A 169 3.40 21.12 7.47
C THR A 169 3.10 22.26 6.51
N SER A 170 2.07 22.14 5.66
CA SER A 170 1.77 23.14 4.61
C SER A 170 0.50 23.96 4.85
N GLY A 171 -0.29 23.67 5.89
CA GLY A 171 -1.58 24.33 6.14
C GLY A 171 -2.60 24.16 5.00
N GLY A 172 -2.42 23.15 4.15
CA GLY A 172 -3.26 22.88 2.98
C GLY A 172 -2.99 23.72 1.73
N PHE A 173 -1.85 24.42 1.67
CA PHE A 173 -1.47 25.26 0.51
C PHE A 173 -0.25 24.75 -0.25
N GLY A 174 0.24 23.53 0.01
CA GLY A 174 1.40 22.97 -0.68
C GLY A 174 2.65 23.85 -0.55
N SER A 175 3.38 24.07 -1.66
CA SER A 175 4.63 24.85 -1.67
C SER A 175 4.48 26.34 -1.27
N LEU A 176 3.26 26.89 -1.34
CA LEU A 176 2.96 28.27 -0.91
C LEU A 176 2.66 28.38 0.59
N GLY A 177 2.20 27.30 1.23
CA GLY A 177 1.90 27.28 2.66
C GLY A 177 3.14 27.38 3.54
N ARG A 178 4.28 26.90 3.03
CA ARG A 178 5.59 27.02 3.69
C ARG A 178 6.06 28.48 3.84
N LEU A 179 5.60 29.39 2.96
CA LEU A 179 5.84 30.84 3.09
C LEU A 179 4.85 31.52 4.06
N VAL A 180 3.69 30.92 4.31
CA VAL A 180 2.67 31.43 5.25
C VAL A 180 2.97 31.00 6.69
N ALA A 181 3.59 29.83 6.88
CA ALA A 181 4.06 29.37 8.19
C ALA A 181 5.05 30.35 8.87
N ASP A 182 5.87 31.03 8.06
CA ASP A 182 6.79 32.09 8.54
C ASP A 182 6.06 33.33 9.10
N ALA A 183 4.76 33.49 8.78
CA ALA A 183 3.95 34.64 9.19
C ALA A 183 3.18 34.45 10.52
N GLN A 184 3.49 33.42 11.32
CA GLN A 184 2.86 33.12 12.63
C GLN A 184 1.32 33.10 12.63
N THR A 185 0.71 32.81 11.49
CA THR A 185 -0.76 32.66 11.40
C THR A 185 -1.10 31.22 11.81
N PRO A 186 -2.07 31.00 12.72
CA PRO A 186 -2.44 29.64 13.11
C PRO A 186 -2.85 28.83 11.88
N LEU A 187 -2.17 27.70 11.67
CA LEU A 187 -2.46 26.76 10.60
C LEU A 187 -3.94 26.35 10.73
N ARG A 188 -4.71 26.46 9.65
CA ARG A 188 -6.10 26.00 9.63
C ARG A 188 -6.13 24.52 9.96
N THR A 189 -6.95 24.14 10.93
CA THR A 189 -7.32 22.74 11.17
C THR A 189 -7.93 22.20 9.88
N VAL A 190 -7.37 21.11 9.37
CA VAL A 190 -7.87 20.52 8.13
C VAL A 190 -9.11 19.72 8.44
N GLU A 191 -10.22 20.15 7.85
CA GLU A 191 -11.47 19.40 7.85
C GLU A 191 -11.41 18.41 6.69
N LEU A 192 -10.90 17.21 6.97
CA LEU A 192 -11.06 16.08 6.05
C LEU A 192 -12.49 15.56 6.16
N ASP A 193 -13.07 15.17 5.02
CA ASP A 193 -14.45 14.66 5.00
C ASP A 193 -14.52 13.28 5.64
N VAL A 194 -15.32 13.15 6.70
CA VAL A 194 -15.63 11.85 7.29
C VAL A 194 -16.68 11.14 6.45
N LEU A 195 -16.33 9.95 5.94
CA LEU A 195 -17.27 9.13 5.18
C LEU A 195 -18.26 8.45 6.12
N THR A 196 -19.51 8.48 5.69
CA THR A 196 -20.69 7.88 6.30
C THR A 196 -21.48 7.17 5.19
N GLU A 197 -22.43 6.33 5.54
CA GLU A 197 -23.30 5.69 4.55
C GLU A 197 -24.03 6.70 3.64
N ALA A 198 -24.31 7.91 4.14
CA ALA A 198 -25.04 8.94 3.39
C ALA A 198 -24.18 9.69 2.36
N ASN A 199 -22.85 9.69 2.50
CA ASN A 199 -21.94 10.45 1.64
C ASN A 199 -20.76 9.62 1.09
N ALA A 200 -20.74 8.31 1.31
CA ALA A 200 -19.65 7.42 0.90
C ALA A 200 -19.35 7.48 -0.61
N ASP A 201 -20.37 7.74 -1.44
CA ASP A 201 -20.20 7.84 -2.90
C ASP A 201 -19.23 8.94 -3.35
N LEU A 202 -18.95 9.93 -2.49
CA LEU A 202 -17.91 10.94 -2.74
C LEU A 202 -16.53 10.31 -2.97
N TYR A 203 -16.29 9.13 -2.41
CA TYR A 203 -15.02 8.41 -2.51
C TYR A 203 -14.64 8.11 -3.98
N TRP A 204 -15.59 7.75 -4.83
CA TRP A 204 -15.30 7.35 -6.21
C TRP A 204 -14.65 8.45 -7.06
N GLY A 205 -14.87 9.72 -6.72
CA GLY A 205 -14.21 10.84 -7.40
C GLY A 205 -12.87 11.25 -6.78
N ARG A 206 -12.43 10.54 -5.72
CA ARG A 206 -11.32 10.90 -4.82
C ARG A 206 -10.47 9.70 -4.42
N ASP A 207 -10.60 8.58 -5.13
CA ASP A 207 -10.02 7.27 -4.79
C ASP A 207 -8.48 7.28 -4.75
N SER A 208 -7.84 8.18 -5.49
CA SER A 208 -6.38 8.41 -5.43
C SER A 208 -5.98 9.70 -4.71
N SER A 209 -6.94 10.40 -4.05
CA SER A 209 -6.67 11.65 -3.32
C SER A 209 -6.34 11.42 -1.84
N TYR A 210 -6.73 10.26 -1.29
CA TYR A 210 -6.46 9.84 0.09
C TYR A 210 -6.87 10.86 1.17
N ASP A 211 -7.85 11.72 0.85
CA ASP A 211 -8.22 12.91 1.62
C ASP A 211 -9.57 12.76 2.35
N THR A 212 -9.93 11.52 2.66
CA THR A 212 -11.17 11.18 3.38
C THR A 212 -10.86 10.40 4.66
N VAL A 213 -11.73 10.53 5.66
CA VAL A 213 -11.59 9.90 6.98
C VAL A 213 -12.57 8.75 7.11
N LEU A 214 -12.10 7.64 7.65
CA LEU A 214 -12.93 6.49 8.02
C LEU A 214 -13.19 6.50 9.53
N SER A 215 -14.46 6.48 9.92
CA SER A 215 -14.82 6.25 11.33
C SER A 215 -14.67 4.77 11.66
N LEU A 216 -13.91 4.47 12.71
CA LEU A 216 -13.73 3.11 13.26
C LEU A 216 -14.46 2.95 14.60
N ASN A 217 -15.49 3.75 14.83
CA ASN A 217 -16.32 3.66 16.01
C ASN A 217 -17.05 2.32 16.05
N PHE A 218 -17.27 1.81 17.27
CA PHE A 218 -18.18 0.69 17.45
C PHE A 218 -19.55 1.04 16.87
N SER A 219 -20.16 0.11 16.13
CA SER A 219 -21.40 0.27 15.36
C SER A 219 -21.37 1.22 14.15
N SER A 220 -20.21 1.76 13.79
CA SER A 220 -20.07 2.50 12.53
C SER A 220 -19.97 1.56 11.32
N ALA A 221 -20.52 2.00 10.18
CA ALA A 221 -20.38 1.29 8.92
C ALA A 221 -18.91 1.19 8.45
N GLY A 222 -18.05 2.15 8.83
CA GLY A 222 -16.63 2.10 8.50
C GLY A 222 -15.89 0.95 9.19
N LEU A 223 -16.19 0.68 10.46
CA LEU A 223 -15.63 -0.47 11.17
C LEU A 223 -16.14 -1.81 10.59
N ASP A 224 -17.42 -1.91 10.24
CA ASP A 224 -17.96 -3.11 9.58
C ASP A 224 -17.29 -3.34 8.22
N ALA A 225 -17.14 -2.27 7.43
CA ALA A 225 -16.45 -2.32 6.14
C ALA A 225 -15.02 -2.84 6.28
N LEU A 226 -14.26 -2.36 7.28
CA LEU A 226 -12.92 -2.87 7.60
C LEU A 226 -12.94 -4.35 7.95
N CYS A 227 -13.89 -4.81 8.78
CA CYS A 227 -14.03 -6.24 9.09
C CYS A 227 -14.27 -7.06 7.82
N ARG A 228 -15.16 -6.63 6.92
CA ARG A 228 -15.44 -7.32 5.65
C ARG A 228 -14.20 -7.36 4.73
N VAL A 229 -13.43 -6.29 4.68
CA VAL A 229 -12.17 -6.22 3.92
C VAL A 229 -11.15 -7.22 4.47
N LEU A 230 -10.96 -7.26 5.79
CA LEU A 230 -10.01 -8.17 6.43
C LEU A 230 -10.39 -9.65 6.23
N GLU A 231 -11.68 -9.98 6.27
CA GLU A 231 -12.16 -11.32 5.94
C GLU A 231 -11.82 -11.73 4.51
N ARG A 232 -12.06 -10.84 3.54
CA ARG A 232 -11.69 -11.08 2.14
C ARG A 232 -10.19 -11.18 1.94
N TRP A 233 -9.42 -10.37 2.67
CA TRP A 233 -7.96 -10.41 2.65
C TRP A 233 -7.45 -11.77 3.13
N ILE A 234 -7.96 -12.27 4.25
CA ILE A 234 -7.61 -13.61 4.76
C ILE A 234 -8.00 -14.71 3.76
N ALA A 235 -9.22 -14.63 3.21
CA ALA A 235 -9.69 -15.58 2.21
C ALA A 235 -8.81 -15.56 0.94
N ARG A 236 -8.32 -14.39 0.53
CA ARG A 236 -7.47 -14.23 -0.65
C ARG A 236 -6.14 -14.98 -0.52
N PHE A 237 -5.53 -15.03 0.66
CA PHE A 237 -4.25 -15.71 0.83
C PHE A 237 -4.38 -17.18 1.23
N TYR A 238 -5.40 -17.52 2.01
CA TYR A 238 -5.50 -18.84 2.63
C TYR A 238 -6.66 -19.70 2.11
N ASP A 239 -7.55 -19.15 1.29
CA ASP A 239 -8.80 -19.81 0.86
C ASP A 239 -9.64 -20.30 2.05
N ILE A 240 -9.61 -19.52 3.15
CA ILE A 240 -10.35 -19.79 4.39
C ILE A 240 -11.40 -18.71 4.58
N ALA A 241 -12.66 -19.12 4.74
CA ALA A 241 -13.73 -18.24 5.16
C ALA A 241 -13.65 -18.00 6.68
N VAL A 242 -13.57 -16.73 7.06
CA VAL A 242 -13.58 -16.28 8.46
C VAL A 242 -14.68 -15.24 8.68
N SER A 243 -15.10 -15.06 9.93
CA SER A 243 -16.02 -14.00 10.35
C SER A 243 -15.39 -13.16 11.44
N ILE A 244 -15.26 -11.87 11.20
CA ILE A 244 -14.72 -10.85 12.11
C ILE A 244 -15.89 -10.00 12.60
N GLN A 245 -16.12 -9.99 13.91
CA GLN A 245 -17.18 -9.22 14.54
C GLN A 245 -16.57 -8.18 15.48
N PRO A 246 -16.87 -6.88 15.31
CA PRO A 246 -16.39 -5.88 16.25
C PRO A 246 -17.07 -6.06 17.61
N VAL A 247 -16.30 -5.91 18.68
CA VAL A 247 -16.80 -5.95 20.06
C VAL A 247 -16.31 -4.71 20.81
N GLN A 248 -17.16 -4.09 21.64
CA GLN A 248 -16.74 -2.94 22.47
C GLN A 248 -15.71 -3.33 23.51
N LYS A 249 -15.78 -4.57 23.99
CA LYS A 249 -14.94 -5.11 25.04
C LYS A 249 -14.76 -6.60 24.84
N ILE A 250 -13.53 -7.06 24.98
CA ILE A 250 -13.22 -8.49 25.08
C ILE A 250 -13.42 -8.90 26.54
N SER A 251 -14.25 -9.90 26.77
CA SER A 251 -14.46 -10.51 28.09
C SER A 251 -14.45 -12.01 27.91
N ASP A 252 -13.27 -12.55 27.67
CA ASP A 252 -13.03 -13.98 27.49
C ASP A 252 -11.89 -14.44 28.41
N GLU A 253 -12.24 -15.26 29.40
CA GLU A 253 -11.27 -15.88 30.33
C GLU A 253 -10.39 -16.93 29.64
N ARG A 254 -10.73 -17.35 28.42
CA ARG A 254 -10.02 -18.36 27.63
C ARG A 254 -9.32 -17.77 26.41
N TRP A 255 -8.92 -16.51 26.47
CA TRP A 255 -8.18 -15.85 25.40
C TRP A 255 -6.89 -16.63 25.09
N VAL A 256 -6.83 -17.27 23.90
CA VAL A 256 -5.75 -18.19 23.53
C VAL A 256 -4.59 -17.48 22.82
N TRP A 257 -4.91 -16.50 21.97
CA TRP A 257 -3.93 -15.73 21.21
C TRP A 257 -4.53 -14.40 20.75
N HIS A 258 -3.68 -13.45 20.43
CA HIS A 258 -4.05 -12.16 19.84
C HIS A 258 -3.01 -11.75 18.81
N ILE A 259 -3.40 -10.80 17.96
CA ILE A 259 -2.53 -10.12 17.03
C ILE A 259 -2.98 -8.65 16.95
N GLY A 260 -2.03 -7.72 17.03
CA GLY A 260 -2.30 -6.30 16.76
C GLY A 260 -2.35 -6.02 15.27
N LEU A 261 -2.80 -4.83 14.90
CA LEU A 261 -2.75 -4.38 13.50
C LEU A 261 -1.32 -4.12 13.01
N ASP A 262 -0.41 -3.85 13.95
CA ASP A 262 1.02 -3.68 13.71
C ASP A 262 1.86 -4.26 14.87
N ALA A 263 3.17 -4.06 14.79
CA ALA A 263 4.11 -4.54 15.81
C ALA A 263 3.89 -3.86 17.18
N GLU A 264 3.56 -2.56 17.19
CA GLU A 264 3.33 -1.80 18.43
C GLU A 264 2.04 -2.25 19.11
N GLY A 265 0.94 -2.35 18.38
CA GLY A 265 -0.33 -2.87 18.86
C GLY A 265 -0.20 -4.31 19.35
N THR A 266 0.59 -5.15 18.67
CA THR A 266 0.87 -6.51 19.15
C THR A 266 1.64 -6.49 20.47
N ALA A 267 2.64 -5.62 20.61
CA ALA A 267 3.39 -5.46 21.86
C ALA A 267 2.48 -4.97 23.00
N MET A 268 1.63 -3.98 22.75
CA MET A 268 0.66 -3.49 23.74
C MET A 268 -0.29 -4.60 24.20
N LEU A 269 -0.77 -5.44 23.28
CA LEU A 269 -1.65 -6.57 23.62
C LEU A 269 -0.92 -7.67 24.39
N ASN A 270 0.38 -7.86 24.17
CA ASN A 270 1.20 -8.80 24.95
C ASN A 270 1.37 -8.36 26.42
N ASP A 271 1.24 -7.07 26.69
CA ASP A 271 1.38 -6.48 28.02
C ASP A 271 0.06 -6.42 28.82
N LEU A 272 -1.07 -6.86 28.23
CA LEU A 272 -2.40 -6.94 28.87
C LEU A 272 -2.64 -8.26 29.61
#